data_AF-A0A497F0Z2-F1
#
_entry.id   AF-A0A497F0Z2-F1
#
_cell.length_a   1.000
_cell.length_b   1.000
_cell.length_c   1.000
_cell.angle_alpha   90.00
_cell.angle_beta   90.00
_cell.angle_gamma   90.00
#
_symmetry.space_group_name_H-M   'P 1'
#
loop_
_entity.id
_entity.type
_entity.pdbx_description
1 polymer ?
#
loop_
_entity_poly.entity_id
_entity_poly.type
_entity_poly.pdbx_seq_one_letter_code
_entity_poly.pdbx_strand_id
1 'polypeptide(L)'
;MSKDHMLRLKAIADYQFGHGAGNCLFQDGDQIVLSKRTGRVKIVLSCDGKVVAAFRPKDGYLTLGIEGAKRLLCKFKDFSLKVVASEEAEPFVKEGRDLFAKHVVSAGEDIRPGDEVIVVNRAGELLGVGTAVLNGEEMLCFKRGVAVKIRRGVL
;
A
#
# COMPACT_ATOMS: atom_id res chain seq x y z
N MET A 1 25.02 5.72 -7.37
CA MET A 1 24.31 4.67 -6.61
C MET A 1 22.86 5.02 -6.29
N SER A 2 22.53 6.20 -5.74
CA SER A 2 21.12 6.53 -5.39
C SER A 2 20.19 6.61 -6.60
N LYS A 3 20.65 7.18 -7.72
CA LYS A 3 19.86 7.28 -8.97
C LYS A 3 19.44 5.91 -9.53
N ASP A 4 20.35 4.94 -9.53
CA ASP A 4 20.08 3.58 -10.02
C ASP A 4 19.09 2.83 -9.11
N HIS A 5 19.27 2.93 -7.79
CA HIS A 5 18.29 2.41 -6.84
C HIS A 5 16.91 3.05 -7.01
N MET A 6 16.85 4.36 -7.21
CA MET A 6 15.58 5.06 -7.40
C MET A 6 14.89 4.63 -8.69
N LEU A 7 15.64 4.49 -9.80
CA LEU A 7 15.10 3.98 -11.06
C LEU A 7 14.50 2.59 -10.87
N ARG A 8 15.22 1.70 -10.19
CA ARG A 8 14.73 0.35 -9.88
C ARG A 8 13.48 0.37 -9.01
N LEU A 9 13.43 1.21 -7.98
CA LEU A 9 12.26 1.34 -7.11
C LEU A 9 11.04 1.84 -7.87
N LYS A 10 11.21 2.82 -8.75
CA LYS A 10 10.14 3.30 -9.62
C LYS A 10 9.62 2.20 -10.54
N ALA A 11 10.52 1.43 -11.16
CA ALA A 11 10.13 0.31 -12.01
C ALA A 11 9.36 -0.79 -11.24
N ILE A 12 9.75 -1.10 -10.00
CA ILE A 12 9.01 -2.04 -9.15
C ILE A 12 7.63 -1.49 -8.79
N ALA A 13 7.54 -0.20 -8.45
CA ALA A 13 6.27 0.44 -8.14
C ALA A 13 5.35 0.46 -9.37
N ASP A 14 5.86 0.77 -10.56
CA ASP A 14 5.08 0.73 -11.79
C ASP A 14 4.58 -0.69 -12.11
N TYR A 15 5.39 -1.71 -11.85
CA TYR A 15 5.01 -3.11 -12.01
C TYR A 15 3.89 -3.52 -11.02
N GLN A 16 4.02 -3.15 -9.75
CA GLN A 16 3.06 -3.58 -8.72
C GLN A 16 1.76 -2.77 -8.71
N PHE A 17 1.86 -1.47 -8.87
CA PHE A 17 0.76 -0.54 -8.62
C PHE A 17 0.17 0.04 -9.90
N GLY A 18 0.77 -0.25 -11.06
CA GLY A 18 0.36 0.26 -12.37
C GLY A 18 1.32 1.32 -12.91
N HIS A 19 1.37 1.43 -14.25
CA HIS A 19 2.30 2.31 -14.94
C HIS A 19 2.13 3.79 -14.50
N GLY A 20 3.22 4.41 -14.05
CA GLY A 20 3.25 5.78 -13.55
C GLY A 20 3.17 5.90 -12.02
N ALA A 21 2.86 4.81 -11.31
CA ALA A 21 2.82 4.79 -9.86
C ALA A 21 4.17 5.12 -9.22
N GLY A 22 5.30 4.72 -9.82
CA GLY A 22 6.64 5.03 -9.31
C GLY A 22 6.93 6.54 -9.25
N ASN A 23 6.46 7.30 -10.24
CA ASN A 23 6.59 8.76 -10.25
C ASN A 23 5.62 9.45 -9.28
N CYS A 24 4.48 8.83 -8.99
CA CYS A 24 3.55 9.32 -7.97
C CYS A 24 4.08 9.05 -6.54
N LEU A 25 4.64 7.86 -6.34
CA LEU A 25 5.08 7.35 -5.04
C LEU A 25 6.38 8.00 -4.57
N PHE A 26 7.38 8.13 -5.45
CA PHE A 26 8.71 8.63 -5.10
C PHE A 26 8.95 10.04 -5.66
N GLN A 27 9.46 10.92 -4.80
CA GLN A 27 9.67 12.34 -5.08
C GLN A 27 11.13 12.72 -4.90
N ASP A 28 11.53 13.84 -5.50
CA ASP A 28 12.85 14.40 -5.27
C ASP A 28 13.02 14.79 -3.80
N GLY A 29 14.18 14.42 -3.23
CA GLY A 29 14.46 14.62 -1.80
C GLY A 29 14.09 13.43 -0.90
N ASP A 30 13.38 12.42 -1.41
CA ASP A 30 13.19 11.16 -0.68
C ASP A 30 14.55 10.47 -0.42
N GLN A 31 14.71 9.92 0.78
CA GLN A 31 15.93 9.27 1.22
C GLN A 31 15.82 7.75 1.13
N ILE A 32 16.75 7.13 0.40
CA ILE A 32 16.88 5.67 0.33
C ILE A 32 17.80 5.21 1.46
N VAL A 33 17.24 4.47 2.42
CA VAL A 33 17.99 3.84 3.49
C VAL A 33 18.40 2.43 3.07
N LEU A 34 19.71 2.17 3.11
CA LEU A 34 20.29 0.88 2.77
C LEU A 34 20.57 0.05 4.04
N SER A 35 20.49 -1.26 3.89
CA SER A 35 20.98 -2.21 4.89
C SER A 35 22.49 -2.08 5.05
N LYS A 36 22.97 -1.75 6.26
CA LYS A 36 24.41 -1.67 6.56
C LYS A 36 25.14 -2.99 6.28
N ARG A 37 24.46 -4.14 6.45
CA ARG A 37 25.05 -5.47 6.28
C ARG A 37 25.15 -5.92 4.82
N THR A 38 24.16 -5.56 4.00
CA THR A 38 24.01 -6.13 2.65
C THR A 38 24.05 -5.09 1.53
N GLY A 39 24.06 -3.79 1.85
CA GLY A 39 23.98 -2.70 0.88
C GLY A 39 22.64 -2.58 0.15
N ARG A 40 21.68 -3.50 0.40
CA ARG A 40 20.39 -3.54 -0.29
C ARG A 40 19.45 -2.46 0.24
N VAL A 41 18.57 -1.96 -0.63
CA VAL A 41 17.49 -1.05 -0.23
C VAL A 41 16.64 -1.70 0.86
N LYS A 42 16.40 -0.94 1.94
CA LYS A 42 15.54 -1.37 3.06
C LYS A 42 14.26 -0.57 3.07
N ILE A 43 14.36 0.76 3.06
CA ILE A 43 13.23 1.66 3.22
C ILE A 43 13.48 2.97 2.50
N VAL A 44 12.41 3.58 1.99
CA VAL A 44 12.41 4.92 1.43
C VAL A 44 11.65 5.82 2.39
N LEU A 45 12.31 6.89 2.82
CA LEU A 45 11.76 7.90 3.71
C LEU A 45 11.48 9.17 2.91
N SER A 46 10.41 9.87 3.26
CA SER A 46 10.16 11.23 2.80
C SER A 46 11.14 12.21 3.45
N CYS A 47 11.17 13.45 2.95
CA CYS A 47 12.01 14.52 3.49
C CYS A 47 11.73 14.84 4.98
N ASP A 48 10.52 14.59 5.46
CA ASP A 48 10.11 14.72 6.87
C ASP A 48 10.29 13.43 7.68
N GLY A 49 10.96 12.42 7.12
CA GLY A 49 11.32 11.18 7.81
C GLY A 49 10.20 10.14 7.91
N LYS A 50 9.05 10.35 7.26
CA LYS A 50 7.96 9.36 7.22
C LYS A 50 8.28 8.23 6.25
N VAL A 51 7.74 7.06 6.51
CA VAL A 51 7.90 5.89 5.64
C VAL A 51 7.02 6.04 4.40
N VAL A 52 7.65 6.10 3.23
CA VAL A 52 6.97 6.08 1.92
C VAL A 52 6.72 4.64 1.51
N ALA A 53 7.78 3.85 1.40
CA ALA A 53 7.71 2.44 1.07
C ALA A 53 8.90 1.69 1.69
N ALA A 54 8.73 0.39 1.94
CA ALA A 54 9.83 -0.49 2.31
C ALA A 54 10.01 -1.60 1.27
N PHE A 55 11.26 -1.96 1.01
CA PHE A 55 11.58 -3.04 0.10
C PHE A 55 11.56 -4.37 0.84
N ARG A 56 10.81 -5.33 0.31
CA ARG A 56 10.66 -6.67 0.89
C ARG A 56 11.66 -7.62 0.21
N PRO A 57 12.72 -8.07 0.91
CA PRO A 57 13.78 -8.83 0.25
C PRO A 57 13.37 -10.22 -0.25
N LYS A 58 12.26 -10.77 0.28
CA LYS A 58 11.81 -12.13 -0.02
C LYS A 58 11.30 -12.28 -1.45
N ASP A 59 10.50 -11.32 -1.90
CA ASP A 59 9.80 -11.32 -3.19
C ASP A 59 10.19 -10.12 -4.07
N GLY A 60 10.94 -9.16 -3.54
CA GLY A 60 11.36 -7.97 -4.28
C GLY A 60 10.28 -6.90 -4.41
N TYR A 61 9.17 -7.07 -3.70
CA TYR A 61 8.03 -6.17 -3.70
C TYR A 61 8.17 -5.03 -2.71
N LEU A 62 7.39 -3.99 -2.90
CA LEU A 62 7.26 -2.86 -1.99
C LEU A 62 6.08 -3.09 -1.05
N THR A 63 6.26 -2.73 0.22
CA THR A 63 5.15 -2.47 1.14
C THR A 63 4.99 -0.98 1.31
N LEU A 64 3.76 -0.50 1.32
CA LEU A 64 3.48 0.91 1.51
C LEU A 64 3.59 1.31 2.98
N GLY A 65 4.14 2.49 3.23
CA GLY A 65 3.84 3.25 4.43
C GLY A 65 2.63 4.15 4.21
N ILE A 66 2.15 4.79 5.29
CA ILE A 66 1.01 5.71 5.22
C ILE A 66 1.30 6.89 4.29
N GLU A 67 2.53 7.43 4.31
CA GLU A 67 2.91 8.53 3.42
C GLU A 67 2.90 8.10 1.94
N GLY A 68 3.37 6.90 1.63
CA GLY A 68 3.32 6.37 0.27
C GLY A 68 1.89 6.15 -0.23
N ALA A 69 1.02 5.63 0.63
CA ALA A 69 -0.39 5.47 0.30
C ALA A 69 -1.09 6.81 0.04
N LYS A 70 -0.82 7.83 0.87
CA LYS A 70 -1.32 9.20 0.63
C LYS A 70 -0.88 9.73 -0.73
N ARG A 71 0.39 9.55 -1.09
CA ARG A 71 0.92 10.01 -2.38
C ARG A 71 0.24 9.32 -3.56
N LEU A 72 0.04 8.00 -3.49
CA LEU A 72 -0.67 7.25 -4.53
C LEU A 72 -2.12 7.72 -4.65
N LEU A 73 -2.87 7.80 -3.54
CA LEU A 73 -4.26 8.26 -3.58
C LEU A 73 -4.41 9.69 -4.13
N CYS A 74 -3.48 10.59 -3.81
CA CYS A 74 -3.56 11.98 -4.26
C CYS A 74 -3.12 12.18 -5.71
N LYS A 75 -2.10 11.44 -6.17
CA LYS A 75 -1.43 11.71 -7.46
C LYS A 75 -1.78 10.72 -8.56
N PHE A 76 -2.29 9.54 -8.21
CA PHE A 76 -2.58 8.48 -9.15
C PHE A 76 -4.09 8.23 -9.21
N LYS A 77 -4.76 8.94 -10.13
CA LYS A 77 -6.23 9.02 -10.22
C LYS A 77 -6.91 7.66 -10.35
N ASP A 78 -6.29 6.74 -11.09
CA ASP A 78 -6.86 5.44 -11.44
C ASP A 78 -6.24 4.29 -10.65
N PHE A 79 -5.78 4.56 -9.42
CA PHE A 79 -5.19 3.52 -8.57
C PHE A 79 -6.23 2.43 -8.21
N SER A 80 -6.07 1.24 -8.80
CA SER A 80 -7.04 0.15 -8.70
C SER A 80 -6.88 -0.73 -7.45
N LEU A 81 -5.72 -0.74 -6.80
CA LEU A 81 -5.46 -1.60 -5.62
C LEU A 81 -5.99 -1.01 -4.30
N LYS A 82 -7.26 -0.59 -4.33
CA LYS A 82 -7.97 0.06 -3.24
C LYS A 82 -9.13 -0.80 -2.73
N VAL A 83 -9.31 -0.86 -1.41
CA VAL A 83 -10.43 -1.52 -0.74
C VAL A 83 -11.19 -0.49 0.08
N VAL A 84 -12.51 -0.44 -0.10
CA VAL A 84 -13.40 0.46 0.64
C VAL A 84 -14.01 -0.30 1.81
N ALA A 85 -13.70 0.12 3.03
CA ALA A 85 -14.28 -0.41 4.25
C ALA A 85 -15.63 0.25 4.57
N SER A 86 -16.48 -0.47 5.30
CA SER A 86 -17.70 0.07 5.88
C SER A 86 -17.40 0.98 7.06
N GLU A 87 -18.35 1.86 7.39
CA GLU A 87 -18.23 2.82 8.50
C GLU A 87 -17.96 2.11 9.84
N GLU A 88 -18.54 0.93 10.07
CA GLU A 88 -18.32 0.17 11.30
C GLU A 88 -16.88 -0.35 11.44
N ALA A 89 -16.18 -0.60 10.33
CA ALA A 89 -14.80 -1.09 10.35
C ALA A 89 -13.76 0.02 10.42
N GLU A 90 -14.12 1.27 10.10
CA GLU A 90 -13.18 2.40 10.06
C GLU A 90 -12.30 2.55 11.30
N PRO A 91 -12.83 2.64 12.54
CA PRO A 91 -11.98 2.86 13.71
C PRO A 91 -10.97 1.72 13.92
N PHE A 92 -11.37 0.48 13.64
CA PHE A 92 -10.52 -0.69 13.80
C PHE A 92 -9.39 -0.72 12.75
N VAL A 93 -9.68 -0.39 11.50
CA VAL A 93 -8.64 -0.30 10.45
C VAL A 93 -7.68 0.84 10.75
N LYS A 94 -8.18 1.99 11.22
CA LYS A 94 -7.36 3.14 11.62
C LYS A 94 -6.38 2.78 12.74
N GLU A 95 -6.77 1.92 13.68
CA GLU A 95 -5.90 1.36 14.74
C GLU A 95 -4.95 0.25 14.25
N GLY A 96 -5.06 -0.18 12.99
CA GLY A 96 -4.21 -1.23 12.42
C GLY A 96 -4.76 -2.66 12.57
N ARG A 97 -6.03 -2.84 12.93
CA ARG A 97 -6.67 -4.17 12.97
C ARG A 97 -7.08 -4.62 11.58
N ASP A 98 -7.07 -5.94 11.37
CA ASP A 98 -7.42 -6.57 10.09
C ASP A 98 -8.85 -6.24 9.63
N LEU A 99 -9.00 -6.05 8.31
CA LEU A 99 -10.30 -5.84 7.68
C LEU A 99 -10.94 -7.19 7.32
N PHE A 100 -12.13 -7.45 7.84
CA PHE A 100 -12.90 -8.65 7.53
C PHE A 100 -13.78 -8.46 6.28
N ALA A 101 -13.97 -9.52 5.49
CA ALA A 101 -14.71 -9.48 4.23
C ALA A 101 -16.14 -8.92 4.37
N LYS A 102 -16.83 -9.26 5.47
CA LYS A 102 -18.18 -8.74 5.74
C LYS A 102 -18.27 -7.21 5.85
N HIS A 103 -17.14 -6.53 6.06
CA HIS A 103 -17.05 -5.08 6.17
C HIS A 103 -16.44 -4.43 4.92
N VAL A 104 -16.26 -5.17 3.83
CA VAL A 104 -15.83 -4.61 2.54
C VAL A 104 -17.06 -4.15 1.77
N VAL A 105 -17.06 -2.88 1.35
CA VAL A 105 -18.14 -2.25 0.58
C VAL A 105 -17.87 -2.33 -0.92
N SER A 106 -16.61 -2.10 -1.31
CA SER A 106 -16.13 -2.28 -2.68
C SER A 106 -14.63 -2.60 -2.65
N ALA A 107 -14.14 -3.28 -3.67
CA ALA A 107 -12.74 -3.61 -3.85
C ALA A 107 -12.38 -3.51 -5.33
N GLY A 108 -11.16 -3.09 -5.65
CA GLY A 108 -10.70 -3.08 -7.03
C GLY A 108 -10.65 -4.47 -7.65
N GLU A 109 -11.10 -4.58 -8.89
CA GLU A 109 -11.20 -5.84 -9.63
C GLU A 109 -9.83 -6.47 -9.93
N ASP A 110 -8.78 -5.65 -10.01
CA ASP A 110 -7.40 -6.08 -10.25
C ASP A 110 -6.73 -6.69 -9.02
N ILE A 111 -7.31 -6.53 -7.82
CA ILE A 111 -6.69 -7.00 -6.59
C ILE A 111 -6.55 -8.53 -6.63
N ARG A 112 -5.34 -9.01 -6.35
CA ARG A 112 -5.03 -10.43 -6.17
C ARG A 112 -4.54 -10.72 -4.75
N PRO A 113 -4.71 -11.95 -4.26
CA PRO A 113 -4.17 -12.35 -2.96
C PRO A 113 -2.65 -12.13 -2.91
N GLY A 114 -2.18 -11.50 -1.84
CA GLY A 114 -0.78 -11.13 -1.65
C GLY A 114 -0.43 -9.72 -2.12
N ASP A 115 -1.33 -9.05 -2.84
CA ASP A 115 -1.11 -7.66 -3.27
C ASP A 115 -1.07 -6.70 -2.09
N GLU A 116 -0.27 -5.67 -2.29
CA GLU A 116 -0.17 -4.54 -1.38
C GLU A 116 -1.32 -3.56 -1.68
N VAL A 117 -2.22 -3.37 -0.72
CA VAL A 117 -3.47 -2.61 -0.93
C VAL A 117 -3.59 -1.42 0.01
N ILE A 118 -4.34 -0.42 -0.44
CA ILE A 118 -4.74 0.75 0.35
C ILE A 118 -6.19 0.58 0.79
N VAL A 119 -6.46 0.75 2.08
CA VAL A 119 -7.83 0.72 2.62
C VAL A 119 -8.31 2.13 2.87
N VAL A 120 -9.48 2.46 2.32
CA VAL A 120 -10.14 3.76 2.47
C VAL A 120 -11.56 3.61 3.00
N ASN A 121 -12.17 4.70 3.44
CA ASN A 121 -13.62 4.75 3.67
C ASN A 121 -14.39 5.15 2.41
N ARG A 122 -15.72 5.25 2.54
CA ARG A 122 -16.63 5.64 1.45
C ARG A 122 -16.32 7.03 0.87
N ALA A 123 -15.79 7.94 1.68
CA ALA A 123 -15.36 9.27 1.25
C ALA A 123 -13.98 9.27 0.54
N GLY A 124 -13.32 8.12 0.46
CA GLY A 124 -11.98 7.99 -0.13
C GLY A 124 -10.84 8.37 0.83
N GLU A 125 -11.13 8.58 2.10
CA GLU A 125 -10.11 8.91 3.11
C GLU A 125 -9.31 7.67 3.48
N LEU A 126 -7.99 7.84 3.60
CA LEU A 126 -7.07 6.77 3.95
C LEU A 126 -7.33 6.26 5.38
N LEU A 127 -7.54 4.95 5.53
CA LEU A 127 -7.66 4.26 6.81
C LEU A 127 -6.40 3.49 7.16
N GLY A 128 -5.76 2.86 6.18
CA GLY A 128 -4.56 2.06 6.40
C GLY A 128 -4.02 1.40 5.15
N VAL A 129 -2.95 0.63 5.34
CA VAL A 129 -2.26 -0.15 4.30
C VAL A 129 -2.06 -1.58 4.78
N GLY A 130 -2.14 -2.52 3.85
CA GLY A 130 -2.07 -3.94 4.19
C GLY A 130 -1.82 -4.82 3.00
N THR A 131 -1.99 -6.12 3.24
CA THR A 131 -1.86 -7.16 2.22
C THR A 131 -3.21 -7.84 2.02
N ALA A 132 -3.67 -7.91 0.77
CA ALA A 132 -4.89 -8.60 0.41
C ALA A 132 -4.77 -10.10 0.70
N VAL A 133 -5.78 -10.67 1.35
CA VAL A 133 -5.91 -12.12 1.58
C VAL A 133 -6.81 -12.75 0.52
N LEU A 134 -7.78 -11.99 0.04
CA LEU A 134 -8.75 -12.38 -0.99
C LEU A 134 -8.54 -11.51 -2.23
N ASN A 135 -9.01 -11.97 -3.39
CA ASN A 135 -9.14 -11.11 -4.57
C ASN A 135 -10.34 -10.13 -4.42
N GLY A 136 -10.46 -9.15 -5.32
CA GLY A 136 -11.53 -8.15 -5.25
C GLY A 136 -12.96 -8.72 -5.24
N GLU A 137 -13.22 -9.73 -6.07
CA GLU A 137 -14.53 -10.39 -6.17
C GLU A 137 -14.88 -11.16 -4.89
N GLU A 138 -13.94 -11.97 -4.40
CA GLU A 138 -14.05 -12.74 -3.16
C GLU A 138 -14.33 -11.84 -1.96
N MET A 139 -13.68 -10.67 -1.88
CA MET A 139 -13.92 -9.71 -0.79
C MET A 139 -15.38 -9.27 -0.71
N LEU A 140 -16.10 -9.17 -1.84
CA LEU A 140 -17.50 -8.76 -1.90
C LEU A 140 -18.47 -9.93 -1.65
N CYS A 141 -18.10 -11.11 -2.14
CA CYS A 141 -18.91 -12.32 -1.98
C CYS A 141 -18.87 -12.87 -0.54
N PHE A 142 -17.71 -12.82 0.12
CA PHE A 142 -17.51 -13.50 1.40
C PHE A 142 -18.14 -12.71 2.56
N LYS A 143 -18.83 -13.44 3.45
CA LYS A 143 -19.44 -12.88 4.68
C LYS A 143 -18.65 -13.20 5.96
N ARG A 144 -17.49 -13.83 5.82
CA ARG A 144 -16.59 -14.21 6.92
C ARG A 144 -15.15 -14.28 6.42
N GLY A 145 -14.20 -14.24 7.36
CA GLY A 145 -12.78 -14.28 7.07
C GLY A 145 -12.15 -12.90 6.88
N VAL A 146 -10.83 -12.86 6.96
CA VAL A 146 -10.02 -11.65 6.75
C VAL A 146 -9.92 -11.38 5.25
N ALA A 147 -10.26 -10.17 4.83
CA ALA A 147 -10.08 -9.67 3.47
C ALA A 147 -8.71 -9.01 3.29
N VAL A 148 -8.28 -8.20 4.27
CA VAL A 148 -6.99 -7.52 4.24
C VAL A 148 -6.32 -7.65 5.60
N LYS A 149 -5.08 -8.15 5.60
CA LYS A 149 -4.20 -8.09 6.77
C LYS A 149 -3.60 -6.70 6.88
N ILE A 150 -4.01 -5.94 7.87
CA ILE A 150 -3.55 -4.56 8.01
C ILE A 150 -2.17 -4.58 8.65
N ARG A 151 -1.24 -3.88 8.01
CA ARG A 151 0.13 -3.73 8.52
C ARG A 151 0.29 -2.42 9.28
N ARG A 152 -0.41 -1.37 8.84
CA ARG A 152 -0.39 -0.07 9.51
C ARG A 152 -1.70 0.69 9.23
N GLY A 153 -2.36 1.10 10.30
CA GLY A 153 -3.43 2.09 10.25
C GLY A 153 -2.88 3.52 10.27
N VAL A 154 -3.76 4.51 10.07
CA VAL A 154 -3.36 5.93 10.13
C VAL A 154 -3.19 6.48 11.54
N LEU A 155 -3.68 5.76 12.57
CA LEU A 155 -3.51 6.10 13.99
C LEU A 155 -2.30 5.39 14.61
#